data_AF-A0A7Y5V3Z5-F1
#
_entry.id   AF-A0A7Y5V3Z5-F1
#
_cell.length_a   1.000
_cell.length_b   1.000
_cell.length_c   1.000
_cell.angle_alpha   90.00
_cell.angle_beta   90.00
_cell.angle_gamma   90.00
#
_symmetry.space_group_name_H-M   'P 1'
#
loop_
_entity.id
_entity.type
_entity.pdbx_description
1 polymer ?
#
loop_
_entity_poly.entity_id
_entity_poly.type
_entity_poly.pdbx_seq_one_letter_code
_entity_poly.pdbx_strand_id
1 'polypeptide(L)'
;MPSGRGRGGPPPSRVTKNAGHNRFVWDVRHSSTLPAPPGDYSARITADGVTLATTFTLLIDPRLAAEGITPADLKEQFEHNLRMRAMVAEVGQLRSRIQAAITRLRNASGAAADTLARVQAVAARVETEPVRYGKPGIQQHITYLASMTTGADQKIGRDAIERHAVLRRELDAIKAELDRALGGER
;
A
#
# COMPACT_ATOMS: atom_id res chain seq x y z
N MET A 1 31.10 -9.02 8.43
CA MET A 1 30.08 -8.30 7.65
C MET A 1 29.01 -9.30 7.21
N PRO A 2 27.80 -9.34 7.79
CA PRO A 2 26.74 -10.18 7.24
C PRO A 2 25.99 -9.39 6.15
N SER A 3 26.08 -9.88 4.93
CA SER A 3 25.34 -9.45 3.75
C SER A 3 23.84 -9.68 3.93
N GLY A 4 23.05 -8.61 3.84
CA GLY A 4 21.59 -8.67 3.87
C GLY A 4 21.04 -9.48 2.70
N ARG A 5 20.25 -10.52 3.00
CA ARG A 5 19.37 -11.16 2.02
C ARG A 5 18.33 -10.13 1.58
N GLY A 6 18.51 -9.57 0.38
CA GLY A 6 17.45 -8.86 -0.31
C GLY A 6 16.26 -9.80 -0.49
N ARG A 7 15.11 -9.42 0.08
CA ARG A 7 13.81 -10.08 -0.13
C ARG A 7 13.30 -9.71 -1.54
N GLY A 8 14.04 -10.09 -2.57
CA GLY A 8 13.57 -10.05 -3.95
C GLY A 8 12.78 -11.32 -4.22
N GLY A 9 11.44 -11.22 -4.25
CA GLY A 9 10.62 -12.32 -4.76
C GLY A 9 11.01 -12.66 -6.21
N PRO A 10 10.65 -13.85 -6.72
CA PRO A 10 10.88 -14.19 -8.11
C PRO A 10 10.33 -13.08 -9.03
N PRO A 11 11.03 -12.75 -10.14
CA PRO A 11 10.59 -11.72 -11.06
C PRO A 11 9.16 -12.02 -11.53
N PRO A 12 8.32 -10.99 -11.74
CA PRO A 12 6.94 -11.19 -12.14
C PRO A 12 6.89 -11.99 -13.44
N SER A 13 6.01 -12.99 -13.50
CA SER A 13 5.79 -13.79 -14.70
C SER A 13 5.45 -12.89 -15.89
N ARG A 14 6.15 -13.07 -17.03
CA ARG A 14 5.93 -12.31 -18.25
C ARG A 14 5.50 -13.23 -19.37
N VAL A 15 4.52 -12.81 -20.16
CA VAL A 15 4.15 -13.48 -21.41
C VAL A 15 5.17 -13.07 -22.47
N THR A 16 5.79 -14.04 -23.14
CA THR A 16 6.74 -13.81 -24.23
C THR A 16 6.01 -13.53 -25.55
N LYS A 17 6.70 -12.88 -26.50
CA LYS A 17 6.22 -12.60 -27.86
C LYS A 17 6.83 -13.55 -28.89
N ASN A 18 7.32 -14.71 -28.45
CA ASN A 18 8.00 -15.64 -29.33
C ASN A 18 6.98 -16.30 -30.26
N ALA A 19 7.36 -16.53 -31.52
CA ALA A 19 6.55 -17.33 -32.42
C ALA A 19 6.41 -18.76 -31.86
N GLY A 20 5.20 -19.34 -31.95
CA GLY A 20 4.90 -20.67 -31.45
C GLY A 20 4.34 -20.69 -30.02
N HIS A 21 4.65 -21.76 -29.28
CA HIS A 21 4.08 -22.01 -27.95
C HIS A 21 4.68 -21.08 -26.89
N ASN A 22 3.82 -20.35 -26.18
CA ASN A 22 4.19 -19.51 -25.05
C ASN A 22 3.55 -20.07 -23.78
N ARG A 23 4.28 -20.07 -22.65
CA ARG A 23 3.78 -20.49 -21.34
C ARG A 23 3.82 -19.34 -20.35
N PHE A 24 2.71 -19.15 -19.66
CA PHE A 24 2.61 -18.23 -18.53
C PHE A 24 2.18 -19.00 -17.29
N VAL A 25 2.85 -18.76 -16.17
CA VAL A 25 2.49 -19.33 -14.86
C VAL A 25 2.15 -18.18 -13.95
N TRP A 26 0.90 -18.13 -13.49
CA TRP A 26 0.50 -17.15 -12.49
C TRP A 26 0.95 -17.62 -11.10
N ASP A 27 1.58 -16.73 -10.34
CA ASP A 27 2.00 -16.99 -8.96
C ASP A 27 0.86 -16.75 -7.93
N VAL A 28 -0.38 -16.65 -8.41
CA VAL A 28 -1.59 -16.43 -7.60
C VAL A 28 -1.54 -15.12 -6.81
N ARG A 29 -0.81 -14.12 -7.32
CA ARG A 29 -0.76 -12.77 -6.73
C ARG A 29 -1.54 -11.76 -7.55
N HIS A 30 -2.31 -10.94 -6.85
CA HIS A 30 -2.91 -9.73 -7.37
C HIS A 30 -1.83 -8.64 -7.54
N SER A 31 -1.65 -8.16 -8.77
CA SER A 31 -0.63 -7.16 -9.15
C SER A 31 0.78 -7.49 -8.65
N SER A 32 1.14 -8.77 -8.56
CA SER A 32 2.43 -9.26 -8.05
C SER A 32 2.76 -8.88 -6.59
N THR A 33 1.76 -8.47 -5.79
CA THR A 33 1.99 -8.05 -4.39
C THR A 33 1.26 -8.91 -3.37
N LEU A 34 -0.07 -8.97 -3.46
CA LEU A 34 -0.92 -9.62 -2.45
C LEU A 34 -1.40 -10.96 -2.98
N PRO A 35 -1.57 -12.00 -2.13
CA PRO A 35 -2.28 -13.21 -2.53
C PRO A 35 -3.67 -12.86 -3.05
N ALA A 36 -4.06 -13.47 -4.17
CA ALA A 36 -5.41 -13.34 -4.69
C ALA A 36 -6.36 -14.20 -3.84
N PRO A 37 -7.51 -13.67 -3.36
CA PRO A 37 -8.42 -14.44 -2.53
C PRO A 37 -9.10 -15.55 -3.37
N PRO A 38 -9.50 -16.68 -2.77
CA PRO A 38 -10.31 -17.68 -3.45
C PRO A 38 -11.58 -17.09 -4.08
N GLY A 39 -11.97 -17.59 -5.24
CA GLY A 39 -13.12 -17.07 -6.00
C GLY A 39 -13.01 -17.33 -7.50
N ASP A 40 -13.91 -16.73 -8.28
CA ASP A 40 -13.95 -16.92 -9.73
C ASP A 40 -13.07 -15.90 -10.46
N TYR A 41 -12.24 -16.41 -11.37
CA TYR A 41 -11.29 -15.62 -12.15
C TYR A 41 -11.45 -15.91 -13.64
N SER A 42 -10.92 -15.00 -14.46
CA SER A 42 -10.78 -15.21 -15.90
C SER A 42 -9.34 -14.95 -16.35
N ALA A 43 -8.79 -15.88 -17.12
CA ALA A 43 -7.55 -15.68 -17.86
C ALA A 43 -7.90 -15.12 -19.24
N ARG A 44 -7.40 -13.92 -19.56
CA ARG A 44 -7.59 -13.28 -20.85
C ARG A 44 -6.23 -13.13 -21.55
N ILE A 45 -6.16 -13.57 -22.80
CA ILE A 45 -5.01 -13.34 -23.68
C ILE A 45 -5.47 -12.59 -24.92
N THR A 46 -4.72 -11.57 -25.32
CA THR A 46 -4.96 -10.82 -26.55
C THR A 46 -3.70 -10.83 -27.40
N ALA A 47 -3.82 -11.29 -28.65
CA ALA A 47 -2.75 -11.33 -29.64
C ALA A 47 -3.31 -10.99 -31.02
N ASP A 48 -2.64 -10.10 -31.75
CA ASP A 48 -3.03 -9.67 -33.10
C ASP A 48 -4.52 -9.28 -33.23
N GLY A 49 -5.05 -8.61 -32.20
CA GLY A 49 -6.46 -8.20 -32.15
C GLY A 49 -7.47 -9.28 -31.75
N VAL A 50 -7.05 -10.55 -31.68
CA VAL A 50 -7.89 -11.66 -31.19
C VAL A 50 -7.77 -11.77 -29.68
N THR A 51 -8.91 -11.88 -29.00
CA THR A 51 -8.96 -12.08 -27.55
C THR A 51 -9.59 -13.42 -27.21
N LEU A 52 -8.89 -14.23 -26.43
CA LEU A 52 -9.40 -15.47 -25.85
C LEU A 52 -9.55 -15.29 -24.34
N ALA A 53 -10.61 -15.86 -23.78
CA ALA A 53 -10.87 -15.82 -22.35
C ALA A 53 -11.36 -17.18 -21.84
N THR A 54 -10.81 -17.60 -20.70
CA THR A 54 -11.23 -18.83 -20.01
C THR A 54 -11.47 -18.53 -18.55
N THR A 55 -12.61 -18.98 -18.03
CA THR A 55 -12.97 -18.85 -16.61
C THR A 55 -12.47 -20.05 -15.80
N PHE A 56 -12.09 -19.82 -14.55
CA PHE A 56 -11.71 -20.86 -13.61
C PHE A 56 -11.95 -20.38 -12.17
N THR A 57 -12.11 -21.31 -11.24
CA THR A 57 -12.29 -21.01 -9.82
C THR A 57 -10.98 -21.28 -9.07
N LEU A 58 -10.51 -20.29 -8.33
CA LEU A 58 -9.41 -20.40 -7.39
C LEU A 58 -9.95 -20.90 -6.04
N LEU A 59 -9.45 -22.04 -5.59
CA LEU A 59 -9.85 -22.66 -4.34
C LEU A 59 -8.96 -22.21 -3.16
N ILE A 60 -9.50 -22.34 -1.94
CA ILE A 60 -8.75 -22.14 -0.69
C ILE A 60 -7.71 -23.26 -0.49
N ASP A 61 -6.56 -22.95 0.12
CA ASP A 61 -5.61 -24.00 0.54
C ASP A 61 -6.30 -24.92 1.58
N PRO A 62 -6.33 -26.25 1.36
CA PRO A 62 -7.01 -27.19 2.25
C PRO A 62 -6.48 -27.15 3.69
N ARG A 63 -5.24 -26.72 3.93
CA ARG A 63 -4.68 -26.56 5.28
C ARG A 63 -5.33 -25.41 6.04
N LEU A 64 -5.54 -24.28 5.37
CA LEU A 64 -6.26 -23.14 5.97
C LEU A 64 -7.71 -23.50 6.27
N ALA A 65 -8.35 -24.22 5.35
CA ALA A 65 -9.72 -24.73 5.56
C ALA A 65 -9.79 -25.69 6.77
N ALA A 66 -8.79 -26.57 6.94
CA ALA A 66 -8.70 -27.47 8.10
C ALA A 66 -8.49 -26.72 9.43
N GLU A 67 -7.88 -25.53 9.39
CA GLU A 67 -7.73 -24.62 10.53
C GLU A 67 -8.98 -23.73 10.77
N GLY A 68 -10.04 -23.91 9.98
CA GLY A 68 -11.31 -23.17 10.12
C GLY A 68 -11.32 -21.79 9.44
N ILE A 69 -10.32 -21.46 8.63
CA ILE A 69 -10.30 -20.23 7.83
C ILE A 69 -11.20 -20.42 6.61
N THR A 70 -12.07 -19.46 6.34
CA THR A 70 -13.00 -19.52 5.20
C THR A 70 -12.52 -18.66 4.02
N PRO A 71 -13.01 -18.91 2.79
CA PRO A 71 -12.80 -18.02 1.66
C PRO A 71 -13.22 -16.56 1.96
N ALA A 72 -14.24 -16.37 2.79
CA ALA A 72 -14.72 -15.04 3.18
C ALA A 72 -13.69 -14.31 4.09
N ASP A 73 -13.07 -15.01 5.04
CA ASP A 73 -12.02 -14.41 5.89
C ASP A 73 -10.81 -13.97 5.05
N LEU A 74 -10.40 -14.78 4.06
CA LEU A 74 -9.30 -14.44 3.15
C LEU A 74 -9.64 -13.27 2.23
N LYS A 75 -10.90 -13.19 1.78
CA LYS A 75 -11.38 -12.03 1.02
C LYS A 75 -11.35 -10.75 1.87
N GLU A 76 -11.80 -10.82 3.12
CA GLU A 76 -11.76 -9.68 4.05
C GLU A 76 -10.32 -9.21 4.30
N GLN A 77 -9.40 -10.15 4.53
CA GLN A 77 -7.97 -9.86 4.67
C GLN A 77 -7.40 -9.19 3.41
N PHE A 78 -7.71 -9.71 2.23
CA PHE A 78 -7.26 -9.14 0.96
C PHE A 78 -7.75 -7.70 0.79
N GLU A 79 -9.03 -7.43 1.02
CA GLU A 79 -9.62 -6.10 0.91
C GLU A 79 -9.01 -5.12 1.93
N HIS A 80 -8.74 -5.57 3.15
CA HIS A 80 -8.03 -4.76 4.14
C HIS A 80 -6.61 -4.42 3.66
N ASN A 81 -5.87 -5.39 3.16
CA ASN A 81 -4.51 -5.18 2.65
C ASN A 81 -4.49 -4.25 1.42
N LEU A 82 -5.52 -4.27 0.57
CA LEU A 82 -5.69 -3.29 -0.49
C LEU A 82 -5.87 -1.87 0.06
N ARG A 83 -6.71 -1.68 1.08
CA ARG A 83 -6.90 -0.39 1.75
C ARG A 83 -5.60 0.10 2.40
N MET A 84 -4.88 -0.77 3.10
CA MET A 84 -3.56 -0.46 3.68
C MET A 84 -2.55 -0.03 2.61
N ARG A 85 -2.51 -0.72 1.47
CA ARG A 85 -1.62 -0.35 0.35
C ARG A 85 -1.94 1.03 -0.20
N ALA A 86 -3.23 1.33 -0.40
CA ALA A 86 -3.67 2.65 -0.84
C ALA A 86 -3.25 3.73 0.16
N MET A 87 -3.44 3.48 1.45
CA MET A 87 -3.06 4.39 2.52
C MET A 87 -1.54 4.65 2.58
N VAL A 88 -0.71 3.62 2.40
CA VAL A 88 0.76 3.79 2.29
C VAL A 88 1.12 4.66 1.08
N ALA A 89 0.47 4.47 -0.06
CA ALA A 89 0.69 5.29 -1.25
C ALA A 89 0.28 6.75 -1.01
N GLU A 90 -0.85 7.00 -0.34
CA GLU A 90 -1.30 8.35 0.04
C GLU A 90 -0.28 9.07 0.95
N VAL A 91 0.30 8.36 1.92
CA VAL A 91 1.37 8.93 2.75
C VAL A 91 2.59 9.30 1.90
N GLY A 92 2.96 8.46 0.94
CA GLY A 92 4.03 8.76 -0.01
C GLY A 92 3.76 10.05 -0.80
N GLN A 93 2.54 10.19 -1.34
CA GLN A 93 2.12 11.41 -2.04
C GLN A 93 2.11 12.65 -1.13
N LEU A 94 1.61 12.51 0.10
CA LEU A 94 1.61 13.57 1.10
C LEU A 94 3.04 14.06 1.38
N ARG A 95 3.99 13.14 1.59
CA ARG A 95 5.40 13.47 1.80
C ARG A 95 5.99 14.20 0.60
N SER A 96 5.72 13.74 -0.62
CA SER A 96 6.18 14.43 -1.84
C SER A 96 5.64 15.86 -1.93
N ARG A 97 4.36 16.08 -1.59
CA ARG A 97 3.76 17.43 -1.55
C ARG A 97 4.43 18.33 -0.50
N ILE A 98 4.67 17.80 0.70
CA ILE A 98 5.37 18.51 1.80
C ILE A 98 6.76 18.94 1.34
N GLN A 99 7.56 18.01 0.79
CA GLN A 99 8.92 18.31 0.36
C GLN A 99 8.97 19.33 -0.80
N ALA A 100 8.03 19.23 -1.75
CA ALA A 100 7.89 20.22 -2.82
C ALA A 100 7.56 21.61 -2.27
N ALA A 101 6.65 21.70 -1.29
CA ALA A 101 6.30 22.96 -0.64
C ALA A 101 7.46 23.58 0.14
N ILE A 102 8.19 22.77 0.94
CA ILE A 102 9.38 23.21 1.68
C ILE A 102 10.44 23.76 0.70
N THR A 103 10.67 23.04 -0.40
CA THR A 103 11.65 23.46 -1.42
C THR A 103 11.26 24.79 -2.07
N ARG A 104 9.99 24.94 -2.46
CA ARG A 104 9.47 26.17 -3.07
C ARG A 104 9.56 27.38 -2.15
N LEU A 105 9.37 27.18 -0.84
CA LEU A 105 9.31 28.26 0.15
C LEU A 105 10.64 28.49 0.89
N ARG A 106 11.74 27.81 0.52
CA ARG A 106 13.00 27.80 1.27
C ARG A 106 13.58 29.18 1.59
N ASN A 107 13.40 30.14 0.68
CA ASN A 107 13.90 31.51 0.81
C ASN A 107 12.74 32.52 0.99
N ALA A 108 11.57 32.05 1.39
CA ALA A 108 10.39 32.90 1.56
C ALA A 108 10.56 33.86 2.74
N SER A 109 9.95 35.03 2.63
CA SER A 109 9.83 36.02 3.71
C SER A 109 8.36 36.42 3.91
N GLY A 110 8.05 37.08 5.02
CA GLY A 110 6.68 37.48 5.36
C GLY A 110 5.71 36.30 5.44
N ALA A 111 4.49 36.48 4.92
CA ALA A 111 3.42 35.46 4.97
C ALA A 111 3.80 34.10 4.34
N ALA A 112 4.75 34.09 3.40
CA ALA A 112 5.24 32.87 2.78
C ALA A 112 6.21 32.09 3.72
N ALA A 113 6.94 32.79 4.61
CA ALA A 113 7.72 32.17 5.67
C ALA A 113 6.81 31.54 6.75
N ASP A 114 5.71 32.20 7.10
CA ASP A 114 4.70 31.62 8.01
C ASP A 114 4.08 30.36 7.41
N THR A 115 3.88 30.34 6.09
CA THR A 115 3.41 29.17 5.37
C THR A 115 4.43 28.03 5.42
N LEU A 116 5.72 28.33 5.23
CA LEU A 116 6.78 27.34 5.39
C LEU A 116 6.79 26.73 6.80
N ALA A 117 6.67 27.56 7.84
CA ALA A 117 6.62 27.09 9.23
C ALA A 117 5.44 26.15 9.49
N ARG A 118 4.25 26.47 8.96
CA ARG A 118 3.07 25.59 9.03
C ARG A 118 3.30 24.26 8.31
N VAL A 119 3.90 24.27 7.12
CA VAL A 119 4.22 23.03 6.38
C VAL A 119 5.25 22.18 7.14
N GLN A 120 6.25 22.79 7.76
CA GLN A 120 7.24 22.07 8.58
C GLN A 120 6.61 21.44 9.83
N ALA A 121 5.66 22.11 10.47
CA ALA A 121 4.90 21.54 11.60
C ALA A 121 4.08 20.31 11.17
N VAL A 122 3.49 20.34 9.98
CA VAL A 122 2.82 19.16 9.39
C VAL A 122 3.83 18.05 9.11
N ALA A 123 5.00 18.37 8.55
CA ALA A 123 6.05 17.40 8.25
C ALA A 123 6.49 16.62 9.50
N ALA A 124 6.65 17.30 10.64
CA ALA A 124 7.04 16.69 11.91
C ALA A 124 6.04 15.67 12.47
N ARG A 125 4.77 15.71 12.03
CA ARG A 125 3.74 14.72 12.40
C ARG A 125 3.72 13.53 11.45
N VAL A 126 4.16 13.74 10.20
CA VAL A 126 4.16 12.71 9.16
C VAL A 126 5.39 11.82 9.29
N GLU A 127 6.55 12.44 9.42
CA GLU A 127 7.85 11.77 9.45
C GLU A 127 8.30 11.52 10.89
N THR A 128 9.10 10.46 11.09
CA THR A 128 9.75 10.23 12.39
C THR A 128 10.92 11.17 12.55
N GLU A 129 11.03 11.79 13.71
CA GLU A 129 12.16 12.65 14.05
C GLU A 129 13.49 11.88 13.87
N PRO A 130 14.51 12.48 13.23
CA PRO A 130 15.77 11.81 12.91
C PRO A 130 16.70 11.61 14.12
N VAL A 131 16.13 11.51 15.34
CA VAL A 131 16.86 11.29 16.59
C VAL A 131 16.67 9.86 17.07
N ARG A 132 17.62 9.33 17.86
CA ARG A 132 17.74 7.90 18.23
C ARG A 132 16.52 7.33 18.98
N TYR A 133 15.63 8.17 19.48
CA TYR A 133 14.33 7.79 20.07
C TYR A 133 13.23 8.77 19.66
N GLY A 134 13.30 9.26 18.41
CA GLY A 134 12.35 10.20 17.86
C GLY A 134 10.93 9.65 17.92
N LYS A 135 9.96 10.52 18.19
CA LYS A 135 8.55 10.13 18.19
C LYS A 135 8.19 9.59 16.80
N PRO A 136 7.63 8.37 16.68
CA PRO A 136 7.20 7.86 15.39
C PRO A 136 6.13 8.75 14.77
N GLY A 137 6.36 9.18 13.53
CA GLY A 137 5.34 9.87 12.74
C GLY A 137 4.26 8.89 12.25
N ILE A 138 3.17 9.43 11.72
CA ILE A 138 2.06 8.60 11.22
C ILE A 138 2.50 7.61 10.14
N GLN A 139 3.53 7.96 9.34
CA GLN A 139 4.09 7.08 8.32
C GLN A 139 4.55 5.74 8.92
N GLN A 140 5.24 5.77 10.07
CA GLN A 140 5.74 4.54 10.69
C GLN A 140 4.59 3.70 11.22
N HIS A 141 3.57 4.31 11.84
CA HIS A 141 2.41 3.58 12.32
C HIS A 141 1.63 2.89 11.19
N ILE A 142 1.45 3.57 10.05
CA ILE A 142 0.78 3.01 8.88
C ILE A 142 1.60 1.87 8.27
N THR A 143 2.92 2.06 8.14
CA THR A 143 3.81 1.03 7.58
C THR A 143 3.89 -0.19 8.48
N TYR A 144 3.90 0.01 9.80
CA TYR A 144 3.86 -1.08 10.79
C TYR A 144 2.56 -1.87 10.74
N LEU A 145 1.41 -1.19 10.68
CA LEU A 145 0.12 -1.89 10.53
C LEU A 145 0.08 -2.68 9.22
N ALA A 146 0.56 -2.11 8.11
CA ALA A 146 0.58 -2.78 6.82
C ALA A 146 1.49 -4.02 6.80
N SER A 147 2.63 -3.97 7.50
CA SER A 147 3.52 -5.15 7.59
C SER A 147 2.92 -6.26 8.45
N MET A 148 2.15 -5.91 9.49
CA MET A 148 1.50 -6.87 10.37
C MET A 148 0.41 -7.69 9.67
N THR A 149 -0.36 -7.08 8.77
CA THR A 149 -1.51 -7.73 8.10
C THR A 149 -1.15 -8.45 6.80
N THR A 150 0.07 -8.28 6.29
CA THR A 150 0.56 -8.87 5.02
C THR A 150 1.43 -10.12 5.20
N GLY A 151 1.60 -10.61 6.43
CA GLY A 151 2.48 -11.74 6.75
C GLY A 151 2.00 -13.09 6.23
N ALA A 152 0.93 -13.63 6.83
CA ALA A 152 0.36 -14.93 6.51
C ALA A 152 -1.14 -14.82 6.24
N ASP A 153 -1.69 -15.76 5.48
CA ASP A 153 -3.12 -15.88 5.24
C ASP A 153 -3.82 -16.21 6.57
N GLN A 154 -4.65 -15.29 7.05
CA GLN A 154 -5.28 -15.39 8.36
C GLN A 154 -6.56 -14.56 8.39
N LYS A 155 -7.44 -14.91 9.33
CA LYS A 155 -8.55 -14.04 9.69
C LYS A 155 -8.01 -12.71 10.22
N ILE A 156 -8.53 -11.61 9.70
CA ILE A 156 -8.11 -10.31 10.18
C ILE A 156 -8.69 -10.02 11.58
N GLY A 157 -7.82 -9.58 12.49
CA GLY A 157 -8.22 -9.19 13.83
C GLY A 157 -8.99 -7.86 13.85
N ARG A 158 -9.97 -7.75 14.75
CA ARG A 158 -10.75 -6.51 14.97
C ARG A 158 -9.86 -5.32 15.27
N ASP A 159 -8.84 -5.50 16.10
CA ASP A 159 -7.88 -4.47 16.46
C ASP A 159 -7.17 -3.86 15.25
N ALA A 160 -6.85 -4.66 14.22
CA ALA A 160 -6.22 -4.17 12.99
C ALA A 160 -7.18 -3.29 12.19
N ILE A 161 -8.46 -3.68 12.11
CA ILE A 161 -9.53 -2.90 11.45
C ILE A 161 -9.73 -1.57 12.18
N GLU A 162 -9.85 -1.60 13.50
CA GLU A 162 -10.04 -0.43 14.33
C GLU A 162 -8.83 0.51 14.25
N ARG A 163 -7.61 -0.03 14.32
CA ARG A 163 -6.38 0.75 14.19
C ARG A 163 -6.27 1.39 12.81
N HIS A 164 -6.64 0.70 11.74
CA HIS A 164 -6.72 1.30 10.40
C HIS A 164 -7.70 2.50 10.40
N ALA A 165 -8.89 2.35 10.97
CA ALA A 165 -9.87 3.45 11.02
C ALA A 165 -9.36 4.67 11.80
N VAL A 166 -8.64 4.46 12.90
CA VAL A 166 -7.98 5.53 13.66
C VAL A 166 -6.93 6.24 12.80
N LEU A 167 -6.00 5.49 12.22
CA LEU A 167 -4.92 6.06 11.40
C LEU A 167 -5.46 6.78 10.15
N ARG A 168 -6.56 6.29 9.56
CA ARG A 168 -7.23 6.95 8.43
C ARG A 168 -7.69 8.36 8.80
N ARG A 169 -8.39 8.50 9.92
CA ARG A 169 -8.85 9.80 10.42
C ARG A 169 -7.68 10.74 10.72
N GLU A 170 -6.61 10.22 11.33
CA GLU A 170 -5.40 11.01 11.57
C GLU A 170 -4.74 11.48 10.27
N LEU A 171 -4.64 10.61 9.26
CA LEU A 171 -4.07 10.94 7.96
C LEU A 171 -4.92 11.99 7.23
N ASP A 172 -6.25 11.87 7.25
CA ASP A 172 -7.16 12.85 6.65
C ASP A 172 -7.05 14.22 7.32
N ALA A 173 -6.96 14.26 8.65
CA ALA A 173 -6.76 15.50 9.39
C ALA A 173 -5.43 16.18 9.01
N ILE A 174 -4.34 15.40 8.89
CA ILE A 174 -3.03 15.91 8.46
C ILE A 174 -3.08 16.42 7.01
N LYS A 175 -3.73 15.70 6.09
CA LYS A 175 -3.91 16.15 4.70
C LYS A 175 -4.65 17.49 4.65
N ALA A 176 -5.78 17.60 5.35
CA ALA A 176 -6.55 18.84 5.43
C ALA A 176 -5.78 20.00 6.09
N GLU A 177 -4.88 19.71 7.03
CA GLU A 177 -3.98 20.71 7.60
C GLU A 177 -2.92 21.19 6.61
N LEU A 178 -2.33 20.27 5.84
CA LEU A 178 -1.44 20.66 4.75
C LEU A 178 -2.16 21.52 3.71
N ASP A 179 -3.36 21.12 3.31
CA ASP A 179 -4.16 21.86 2.33
C ASP A 179 -4.44 23.28 2.84
N ARG A 180 -4.91 23.43 4.09
CA ARG A 180 -5.08 24.75 4.73
C ARG A 180 -3.78 25.55 4.81
N ALA A 181 -2.66 24.91 5.15
CA ALA A 181 -1.36 25.58 5.23
C ALA A 181 -0.93 26.13 3.88
N LEU A 182 -1.15 25.39 2.79
CA LEU A 182 -0.79 25.78 1.43
C LEU A 182 -1.79 26.74 0.77
N GLY A 183 -2.83 27.17 1.51
CA GLY A 183 -3.87 28.07 1.01
C GLY A 183 -4.90 27.36 0.13
N GLY A 184 -5.18 26.09 0.40
CA GLY A 184 -6.07 25.23 -0.37
C GLY A 184 -7.40 25.90 -0.70
N GLU A 185 -7.54 26.27 -1.97
CA GLU A 185 -8.78 26.55 -2.65
C GLU A 185 -9.72 25.33 -2.57
N ARG A 186 -11.02 25.63 -2.58
CA ARG A 186 -12.14 24.69 -2.61
C ARG A 186 -12.09 23.77 -3.83
#